data_AF-A0A180H1U1-F1
#
_entry.id   AF-A0A180H1U1-F1
#
_cell.length_a   1.000
_cell.length_b   1.000
_cell.length_c   1.000
_cell.angle_alpha   90.00
_cell.angle_beta   90.00
_cell.angle_gamma   90.00
#
_symmetry.space_group_name_H-M   'P 1'
#
loop_
_entity.id
_entity.type
_entity.pdbx_description
1 polymer ?
#
loop_
_entity_poly.entity_id
_entity_poly.type
_entity_poly.pdbx_seq_one_letter_code
_entity_poly.pdbx_strand_id
1 'polypeptide(L)'
;RGLRAAQTQPRTHRVLGFSGSTQPIYIPISQPTSAVNSQAPPNNNSLAHSQGNALERLLCNTVKSKKAALAILIEVGLNGAGPPNPVPRLYKLITDVYAAFHPDFQRQADCQIHSDRRVTPGAKIQMCYIRFMANLNRINQRHQTLNRQKSFWDDINEDLARLRRKSSAYGVAYSQLIFNLDQATWTGEKTVNNVEEAAQQVPDPHKEVQSRADTLVEEPNEEVALEE
;
A
#
# COMPACT_ATOMS: atom_id res chain seq x y z
N ARG A 1 -5.81 -8.07 -70.25
CA ARG A 1 -5.02 -8.96 -69.36
C ARG A 1 -4.00 -8.10 -68.61
N GLY A 2 -4.00 -8.15 -67.28
CA GLY A 2 -2.79 -8.01 -66.45
C GLY A 2 -2.31 -6.62 -66.04
N LEU A 3 -2.59 -6.26 -64.78
CA LEU A 3 -1.86 -5.29 -63.96
C LEU A 3 -0.39 -5.67 -63.77
N ARG A 4 0.54 -4.69 -63.70
CA ARG A 4 1.59 -4.67 -62.67
C ARG A 4 2.25 -3.29 -62.49
N ALA A 5 2.48 -3.00 -61.22
CA ALA A 5 2.98 -1.77 -60.63
C ALA A 5 4.51 -1.64 -60.69
N ALA A 6 5.01 -0.41 -60.44
CA ALA A 6 6.30 -0.19 -59.79
C ALA A 6 6.21 1.02 -58.85
N GLN A 7 6.46 0.75 -57.57
CA GLN A 7 6.55 1.68 -56.44
C GLN A 7 7.84 2.50 -56.49
N THR A 8 7.74 3.77 -56.11
CA THR A 8 8.87 4.63 -55.70
C THR A 8 8.86 4.77 -54.18
N GLN A 9 9.96 4.37 -53.51
CA GLN A 9 10.19 4.58 -52.07
C GLN A 9 10.88 5.94 -51.82
N PRO A 10 10.61 6.61 -50.66
CA PRO A 10 11.51 7.62 -50.15
C PRO A 10 12.16 7.29 -48.79
N ARG A 11 13.48 7.49 -48.79
CA ARG A 11 14.42 7.96 -47.75
C ARG A 11 14.08 7.81 -46.26
N THR A 12 14.95 7.06 -45.60
CA THR A 12 15.19 7.00 -44.16
C THR A 12 15.95 8.25 -43.65
N HIS A 13 15.47 8.84 -42.55
CA HIS A 13 16.22 9.77 -41.72
C HIS A 13 16.41 9.17 -40.31
N ARG A 14 17.68 9.04 -39.93
CA ARG A 14 18.20 8.64 -38.62
C ARG A 14 18.47 9.93 -37.84
N VAL A 15 17.88 10.09 -36.65
CA VAL A 15 18.21 11.20 -35.73
C VAL A 15 18.70 10.63 -34.40
N LEU A 16 19.77 11.26 -33.94
CA LEU A 16 20.66 10.92 -32.84
C LEU A 16 19.97 11.00 -31.47
N GLY A 17 20.25 10.01 -30.62
CA GLY A 17 19.87 10.01 -29.22
C GLY A 17 20.73 10.96 -28.39
N PHE A 18 20.08 11.80 -27.59
CA PHE A 18 20.71 12.51 -26.48
C PHE A 18 20.76 11.58 -25.27
N SER A 19 21.99 11.27 -24.83
CA SER A 19 22.30 10.58 -23.59
C SER A 19 22.20 11.55 -22.41
N GLY A 20 21.23 11.34 -21.54
CA GLY A 20 21.09 11.99 -20.24
C GLY A 20 21.00 10.93 -19.15
N SER A 21 22.16 10.41 -18.75
CA SER A 21 22.30 9.49 -17.62
C SER A 21 22.27 10.30 -16.32
N THR A 22 21.20 10.16 -15.54
CA THR A 22 21.21 10.54 -14.11
C THR A 22 21.35 9.27 -13.30
N GLN A 23 22.59 8.93 -12.94
CA GLN A 23 22.92 7.84 -12.02
C GLN A 23 22.45 8.22 -10.59
N PRO A 24 22.00 7.24 -9.79
CA PRO A 24 21.68 7.46 -8.38
C PRO A 24 22.95 7.79 -7.58
N ILE A 25 22.83 8.73 -6.65
CA ILE A 25 23.91 9.19 -5.76
C ILE A 25 24.32 8.03 -4.84
N TYR A 26 25.48 7.44 -5.11
CA TYR A 26 26.22 6.59 -4.18
C TYR A 26 27.15 7.49 -3.36
N ILE A 27 27.08 7.43 -2.03
CA ILE A 27 28.00 8.12 -1.13
C ILE A 27 29.05 7.09 -0.66
N PRO A 28 30.27 7.06 -1.22
CA PRO A 28 31.34 6.25 -0.68
C PRO A 28 31.97 6.94 0.54
N ILE A 29 32.03 6.24 1.67
CA ILE A 29 32.81 6.65 2.84
C ILE A 29 34.28 6.49 2.47
N SER A 30 34.95 7.59 2.11
CA SER A 30 36.40 7.62 1.92
C SER A 30 37.08 8.11 3.19
N GLN A 31 38.11 7.39 3.60
CA GLN A 31 39.00 7.71 4.72
C GLN A 31 39.67 9.09 4.53
N PRO A 32 39.98 9.83 5.61
CA PRO A 32 40.60 11.13 5.49
C PRO A 32 42.12 11.00 5.26
N THR A 33 42.60 11.46 4.10
CA THR A 33 43.96 12.00 3.97
C THR A 33 43.90 13.52 4.17
N SER A 34 44.45 14.00 5.28
CA SER A 34 44.62 15.42 5.56
C SER A 34 45.97 15.91 5.05
N ALA A 35 45.95 16.85 4.11
CA ALA A 35 46.94 17.93 4.08
C ALA A 35 46.24 19.20 4.59
N VAL A 36 46.83 19.79 5.61
CA VAL A 36 46.33 20.89 6.44
C VAL A 36 46.26 22.21 5.67
N ASN A 37 45.17 22.98 5.84
CA ASN A 37 45.32 24.42 6.03
C ASN A 37 44.18 25.00 6.89
N SER A 38 44.56 25.84 7.86
CA SER A 38 43.79 26.24 9.03
C SER A 38 43.03 27.54 8.82
N GLN A 39 41.71 27.50 8.95
CA GLN A 39 40.90 28.66 9.33
C GLN A 39 39.67 28.15 10.11
N ALA A 40 39.58 28.53 11.38
CA ALA A 40 38.51 28.08 12.28
C ALA A 40 37.15 28.68 11.85
N PRO A 41 36.09 27.87 11.67
CA PRO A 41 34.78 28.40 11.32
C PRO A 41 34.05 28.93 12.58
N PRO A 42 33.10 29.87 12.40
CA PRO A 42 32.29 30.40 13.49
C PRO A 42 31.41 29.30 14.11
N ASN A 43 31.05 29.50 15.39
CA ASN A 43 30.36 28.56 16.28
C ASN A 43 29.15 27.84 15.62
N ASN A 44 29.35 26.57 15.25
CA ASN A 44 28.43 25.74 14.44
C ASN A 44 27.21 25.15 15.21
N ASN A 45 27.11 25.36 16.53
CA ASN A 45 26.13 24.63 17.34
C ASN A 45 24.67 25.11 17.16
N SER A 46 24.45 26.41 16.88
CA SER A 46 23.09 26.97 16.69
C SER A 46 22.50 26.60 15.32
N LEU A 47 23.33 26.57 14.28
CA LEU A 47 22.93 26.16 12.93
C LEU A 47 22.62 24.67 12.86
N ALA A 48 23.41 23.83 13.56
CA ALA A 48 23.17 22.38 13.62
C ALA A 48 21.85 22.03 14.35
N HIS A 49 21.54 22.69 15.48
CA HIS A 49 20.29 22.45 16.21
C HIS A 49 19.05 22.96 15.46
N SER A 50 19.12 24.11 14.77
CA SER A 50 18.01 24.61 13.95
C SER A 50 17.76 23.74 12.71
N GLN A 51 18.81 23.23 12.07
CA GLN A 51 18.70 22.27 10.96
C GLN A 51 18.16 20.91 11.41
N GLY A 52 18.55 20.42 12.58
CA GLY A 52 17.98 19.19 13.20
C GLY A 52 16.47 19.31 13.41
N ASN A 53 16.02 20.41 14.02
CA ASN A 53 14.59 20.67 14.23
C ASN A 53 13.80 20.82 12.92
N ALA A 54 14.41 21.42 11.89
CA ALA A 54 13.77 21.57 10.58
C ALA A 54 13.60 20.21 9.87
N LEU A 55 14.62 19.34 9.94
CA LEU A 55 14.57 17.98 9.41
C LEU A 55 13.51 17.14 10.14
N GLU A 56 13.47 17.18 11.47
CA GLU A 56 12.47 16.45 12.27
C GLU A 56 11.05 16.89 11.94
N ARG A 57 10.82 18.21 11.80
CA ARG A 57 9.52 18.76 11.40
C ARG A 57 9.14 18.35 9.98
N LEU A 58 10.10 18.37 9.05
CA LEU A 58 9.88 17.93 7.67
C LEU A 58 9.47 16.45 7.64
N LEU A 59 10.23 15.59 8.33
CA LEU A 59 9.93 14.16 8.46
C LEU A 59 8.53 13.93 9.06
N CYS A 60 8.22 14.61 10.17
CA CYS A 60 6.89 14.54 10.78
C CYS A 60 5.77 14.92 9.81
N ASN A 61 5.93 16.02 9.07
CA ASN A 61 4.93 16.49 8.12
C ASN A 61 4.77 15.55 6.94
N THR A 62 5.87 15.01 6.42
CA THR A 62 5.84 14.01 5.35
C THR A 62 5.11 12.75 5.80
N VAL A 63 5.39 12.24 7.00
CA VAL A 63 4.70 11.05 7.54
C VAL A 63 3.20 11.33 7.73
N LYS A 64 2.83 12.49 8.29
CA LYS A 64 1.42 12.89 8.44
C LYS A 64 0.69 12.98 7.11
N SER A 65 1.29 13.64 6.12
CA SER A 65 0.71 13.78 4.78
C SER A 65 0.53 12.43 4.09
N LYS A 66 1.55 11.57 4.13
CA LYS A 66 1.48 10.20 3.61
C LYS A 66 0.37 9.40 4.30
N LYS A 67 0.27 9.48 5.62
CA LYS A 67 -0.79 8.81 6.38
C LYS A 67 -2.18 9.30 5.99
N ALA A 68 -2.37 10.60 5.80
CA ALA A 68 -3.65 11.18 5.37
C ALA A 68 -4.01 10.77 3.94
N ALA A 69 -3.06 10.78 3.01
CA ALA A 69 -3.28 10.31 1.64
C ALA A 69 -3.67 8.83 1.60
N LEU A 70 -3.06 8.00 2.47
CA LEU A 70 -3.36 6.58 2.56
C LEU A 70 -4.80 6.39 3.05
N ALA A 71 -5.17 7.10 4.12
CA ALA A 71 -6.53 7.06 4.65
C ALA A 71 -7.54 7.43 3.57
N ILE A 72 -7.32 8.53 2.84
CA ILE A 72 -8.21 8.96 1.76
C ILE A 72 -8.39 7.86 0.72
N LEU A 73 -7.30 7.25 0.23
CA LEU A 73 -7.36 6.21 -0.79
C LEU A 73 -8.09 4.95 -0.29
N ILE A 74 -7.83 4.54 0.96
CA ILE A 74 -8.48 3.38 1.57
C ILE A 74 -9.97 3.66 1.84
N GLU A 75 -10.33 4.90 2.15
CA GLU A 75 -11.70 5.34 2.44
C GLU A 75 -12.51 5.69 1.18
N VAL A 76 -11.92 5.63 -0.03
CA VAL A 76 -12.66 5.86 -1.28
C VAL A 76 -13.83 4.88 -1.39
N GLY A 77 -15.03 5.44 -1.59
CA GLY A 77 -16.27 4.67 -1.66
C GLY A 77 -16.78 4.19 -0.29
N LEU A 78 -16.01 4.37 0.78
CA LEU A 78 -16.43 4.02 2.13
C LEU A 78 -17.30 5.11 2.77
N ASN A 79 -17.28 6.34 2.27
CA ASN A 79 -18.10 7.42 2.80
C ASN A 79 -19.59 7.19 2.49
N GLY A 80 -20.39 6.97 3.54
CA GLY A 80 -21.85 6.85 3.45
C GLY A 80 -22.57 8.19 3.31
N ALA A 81 -21.84 9.31 3.42
CA ALA A 81 -22.35 10.67 3.26
C ALA A 81 -21.77 11.29 1.97
N GLY A 82 -22.63 11.49 0.97
CA GLY A 82 -22.26 12.02 -0.34
C GLY A 82 -22.85 11.20 -1.50
N PRO A 83 -22.56 11.56 -2.76
CA PRO A 83 -22.94 10.75 -3.91
C PRO A 83 -22.38 9.32 -3.73
N PRO A 84 -23.19 8.28 -4.00
CA PRO A 84 -22.77 6.89 -3.85
C PRO A 84 -21.54 6.61 -4.72
N ASN A 85 -20.36 6.57 -4.11
CA ASN A 85 -19.13 6.15 -4.77
C ASN A 85 -18.98 4.64 -4.58
N PRO A 86 -18.85 3.85 -5.65
CA PRO A 86 -18.52 2.43 -5.53
C PRO A 86 -17.19 2.24 -4.82
N VAL A 87 -17.12 1.21 -3.98
CA VAL A 87 -15.86 0.83 -3.32
C VAL A 87 -14.99 0.14 -4.38
N PRO A 88 -13.75 0.60 -4.61
CA PRO A 88 -12.89 0.04 -5.64
C PRO A 88 -12.56 -1.43 -5.35
N ARG A 89 -12.40 -2.22 -6.43
CA ARG A 89 -11.87 -3.59 -6.33
C ARG A 89 -10.49 -3.57 -5.68
N LEU A 90 -10.14 -4.65 -4.98
CA LEU A 90 -8.82 -4.81 -4.37
C LEU A 90 -7.68 -4.54 -5.34
N TYR A 91 -7.78 -5.10 -6.55
CA TYR A 91 -6.81 -4.91 -7.61
C TYR A 91 -6.55 -3.43 -7.89
N LYS A 92 -7.61 -2.62 -7.97
CA LYS A 92 -7.50 -1.20 -8.28
C LYS A 92 -7.02 -0.37 -7.08
N LEU A 93 -7.50 -0.67 -5.87
CA LEU A 93 -7.02 0.04 -4.67
C LEU A 93 -5.50 -0.12 -4.50
N ILE A 94 -4.99 -1.33 -4.67
CA ILE A 94 -3.55 -1.59 -4.54
C ILE A 94 -2.78 -0.69 -5.50
N THR A 95 -3.18 -0.61 -6.77
CA THR A 95 -2.42 0.17 -7.75
C THR A 95 -2.53 1.67 -7.49
N ASP A 96 -3.70 2.16 -7.08
CA ASP A 96 -3.88 3.56 -6.72
C ASP A 96 -3.04 3.96 -5.49
N VAL A 97 -2.97 3.09 -4.47
CA VAL A 97 -2.10 3.31 -3.31
C VAL A 97 -0.62 3.26 -3.71
N TYR A 98 -0.19 2.27 -4.48
CA TYR A 98 1.22 2.17 -4.85
C TYR A 98 1.67 3.31 -5.77
N ALA A 99 0.83 3.72 -6.73
CA ALA A 99 1.09 4.85 -7.63
C ALA A 99 1.16 6.19 -6.89
N ALA A 100 0.37 6.37 -5.82
CA ALA A 100 0.39 7.60 -5.02
C ALA A 100 1.62 7.70 -4.09
N PHE A 101 2.20 6.58 -3.69
CA PHE A 101 3.26 6.54 -2.67
C PHE A 101 4.66 6.29 -3.22
N HIS A 102 4.77 5.73 -4.43
CA HIS A 102 6.03 5.41 -5.05
C HIS A 102 6.16 6.09 -6.42
N PRO A 103 7.16 6.98 -6.62
CA PRO A 103 7.36 7.66 -7.90
C PRO A 103 7.48 6.71 -9.08
N ASP A 104 8.19 5.58 -8.91
CA ASP A 104 8.32 4.55 -9.94
C ASP A 104 7.00 3.95 -10.42
N PHE A 105 5.95 3.97 -9.60
CA PHE A 105 4.64 3.37 -9.92
C PHE A 105 3.65 4.38 -10.50
N GLN A 106 3.92 5.70 -10.39
CA GLN A 106 3.00 6.74 -10.80
C GLN A 106 2.60 6.69 -12.29
N ARG A 107 3.43 6.07 -13.14
CA ARG A 107 3.22 5.96 -14.59
C ARG A 107 3.17 4.52 -15.09
N GLN A 108 3.09 3.54 -14.17
CA GLN A 108 3.01 2.15 -14.55
C GLN A 108 1.55 1.73 -14.76
N ALA A 109 1.35 0.77 -15.67
CA ALA A 109 0.05 0.13 -15.81
C ALA A 109 -0.27 -0.71 -14.58
N ASP A 110 -1.56 -0.87 -14.27
CA ASP A 110 -2.02 -1.61 -13.08
C ASP A 110 -1.40 -3.03 -13.01
N CYS A 111 -1.30 -3.74 -14.14
CA CYS A 111 -0.69 -5.07 -14.20
C CYS A 111 0.81 -5.06 -13.85
N GLN A 112 1.54 -4.03 -14.27
CA GLN A 112 2.98 -3.91 -13.98
C GLN A 112 3.23 -3.69 -12.49
N ILE A 113 2.38 -2.87 -11.85
CA ILE A 113 2.45 -2.65 -10.40
C ILE A 113 2.19 -3.97 -9.65
N HIS A 114 1.18 -4.75 -10.06
CA HIS A 114 0.87 -6.03 -9.41
C HIS A 114 1.95 -7.11 -9.56
N SER A 115 2.70 -7.07 -10.66
CA SER A 115 3.82 -7.97 -10.93
C SER A 115 5.14 -7.50 -10.32
N ASP A 116 5.21 -6.27 -9.79
CA ASP A 116 6.43 -5.76 -9.15
C ASP A 116 6.68 -6.50 -7.83
N ARG A 117 7.93 -6.96 -7.65
CA ARG A 117 8.38 -7.69 -6.45
C ARG A 117 8.13 -6.95 -5.12
N ARG A 118 7.97 -5.63 -5.14
CA ARG A 118 7.64 -4.82 -3.96
C ARG A 118 6.19 -4.99 -3.53
N VAL A 119 5.29 -5.36 -4.45
CA VAL A 119 3.87 -5.63 -4.17
C VAL A 119 3.69 -7.10 -3.81
N THR A 120 4.23 -7.48 -2.65
CA THR A 120 4.20 -8.87 -2.17
C THR A 120 2.78 -9.34 -1.83
N PRO A 121 2.50 -10.66 -1.81
CA PRO A 121 1.22 -11.19 -1.34
C PRO A 121 0.82 -10.67 0.04
N GLY A 122 1.80 -10.57 0.96
CA GLY A 122 1.59 -10.01 2.29
C GLY A 122 1.14 -8.54 2.26
N ALA A 123 1.68 -7.72 1.35
CA ALA A 123 1.24 -6.33 1.20
C ALA A 123 -0.19 -6.22 0.66
N LYS A 124 -0.61 -7.16 -0.21
CA LYS A 124 -2.00 -7.23 -0.69
C LYS A 124 -2.96 -7.57 0.46
N ILE A 125 -2.61 -8.55 1.28
CA ILE A 125 -3.37 -8.94 2.48
C ILE A 125 -3.44 -7.78 3.50
N GLN A 126 -2.34 -7.08 3.72
CA GLN A 126 -2.32 -5.88 4.57
C GLN A 126 -3.30 -4.82 4.08
N MET A 127 -3.44 -4.63 2.76
CA MET A 127 -4.39 -3.70 2.19
C MET A 127 -5.84 -4.09 2.48
N CYS A 128 -6.19 -5.38 2.35
CA CYS A 128 -7.51 -5.91 2.75
C CYS A 128 -7.80 -5.61 4.22
N TYR A 129 -6.85 -5.96 5.09
CA TYR A 129 -6.99 -5.78 6.54
C TYR A 129 -7.26 -4.32 6.91
N ILE A 130 -6.44 -3.37 6.41
CA ILE A 130 -6.61 -1.96 6.74
C ILE A 130 -7.95 -1.44 6.20
N ARG A 131 -8.40 -1.89 5.02
CA ARG A 131 -9.73 -1.51 4.49
C ARG A 131 -10.87 -2.00 5.38
N PHE A 132 -10.82 -3.24 5.86
CA PHE A 132 -11.81 -3.75 6.82
C PHE A 132 -11.80 -2.95 8.13
N MET A 133 -10.62 -2.63 8.66
CA MET A 133 -10.51 -1.82 9.89
C MET A 133 -11.04 -0.40 9.69
N ALA A 134 -10.81 0.22 8.52
CA ALA A 134 -11.36 1.53 8.18
C ALA A 134 -12.90 1.49 8.11
N ASN A 135 -13.47 0.43 7.51
CA ASN A 135 -14.91 0.23 7.49
C ASN A 135 -15.51 0.00 8.87
N LEU A 136 -14.86 -0.79 9.72
CA LEU A 136 -15.29 -0.99 11.12
C LEU A 136 -15.29 0.33 11.89
N ASN A 137 -14.23 1.14 11.74
CA ASN A 137 -14.15 2.47 12.34
C ASN A 137 -15.31 3.37 11.89
N ARG A 138 -15.64 3.37 10.59
CA ARG A 138 -16.80 4.11 10.06
C ARG A 138 -18.12 3.65 10.67
N ILE A 139 -18.38 2.34 10.73
CA ILE A 139 -19.61 1.78 11.30
C ILE A 139 -19.74 2.22 12.76
N ASN A 140 -18.67 2.08 13.55
CA ASN A 140 -18.65 2.50 14.96
C ASN A 140 -18.92 4.01 15.13
N GLN A 141 -18.35 4.85 14.25
CA GLN A 141 -18.63 6.29 14.26
C GLN A 141 -20.10 6.60 13.95
N ARG A 142 -20.68 5.92 12.96
CA ARG A 142 -22.10 6.10 12.59
C ARG A 142 -23.04 5.73 13.73
N HIS A 143 -22.72 4.65 14.44
CA HIS A 143 -23.53 4.16 15.56
C HIS A 143 -23.34 5.01 16.83
N GLN A 144 -22.52 6.07 16.79
CA GLN A 144 -22.17 6.94 17.94
C GLN A 144 -21.72 6.15 19.18
N THR A 145 -21.28 4.91 19.00
CA THR A 145 -20.80 4.03 20.06
C THR A 145 -19.42 4.45 20.56
N LEU A 146 -18.80 5.43 19.89
CA LEU A 146 -17.47 5.95 20.20
C LEU A 146 -17.55 7.34 20.81
N ASN A 147 -17.89 7.40 22.10
CA ASN A 147 -17.43 8.50 22.97
C ASN A 147 -15.96 8.22 23.37
N ARG A 148 -15.09 7.97 22.38
CA ARG A 148 -13.80 7.31 22.59
C ARG A 148 -12.62 8.27 22.56
N GLN A 149 -11.77 8.12 23.57
CA GLN A 149 -10.42 8.68 23.67
C GLN A 149 -9.40 7.97 22.75
N LYS A 150 -9.78 6.84 22.15
CA LYS A 150 -8.90 5.93 21.39
C LYS A 150 -8.99 6.20 19.88
N SER A 151 -7.86 6.29 19.20
CA SER A 151 -7.81 6.55 17.75
C SER A 151 -7.97 5.27 16.92
N PHE A 152 -8.36 5.44 15.65
CA PHE A 152 -8.39 4.36 14.65
C PHE A 152 -7.09 3.53 14.61
N TRP A 153 -5.94 4.19 14.75
CA TRP A 153 -4.64 3.51 14.71
C TRP A 153 -4.35 2.71 15.97
N ASP A 154 -4.90 3.13 17.10
CA ASP A 154 -4.80 2.39 18.36
C ASP A 154 -5.66 1.12 18.31
N ASP A 155 -6.80 1.15 17.62
CA ASP A 155 -7.62 -0.05 17.36
C ASP A 155 -6.88 -1.06 16.49
N ILE A 156 -6.21 -0.61 15.42
CA ILE A 156 -5.32 -1.46 14.61
C ILE A 156 -4.19 -2.04 15.45
N ASN A 157 -3.51 -1.22 16.24
CA ASN A 157 -2.37 -1.68 17.03
C ASN A 157 -2.75 -2.74 18.05
N GLU A 158 -3.89 -2.58 18.74
CA GLU A 158 -4.39 -3.56 19.70
C GLU A 158 -4.77 -4.87 19.01
N ASP A 159 -5.48 -4.80 17.89
CA ASP A 159 -5.89 -5.99 17.15
C ASP A 159 -4.67 -6.76 16.60
N LEU A 160 -3.69 -6.06 16.01
CA LEU A 160 -2.44 -6.68 15.57
C LEU A 160 -1.66 -7.29 16.74
N ALA A 161 -1.66 -6.66 17.92
CA ALA A 161 -1.05 -7.24 19.12
C ALA A 161 -1.75 -8.54 19.55
N ARG A 162 -3.07 -8.62 19.41
CA ARG A 162 -3.84 -9.85 19.63
C ARG A 162 -3.52 -10.92 18.60
N LEU A 163 -3.47 -10.57 17.31
CA LEU A 163 -3.15 -11.49 16.23
C LEU A 163 -1.74 -12.07 16.35
N ARG A 164 -0.75 -11.27 16.79
CA ARG A 164 0.63 -11.75 17.03
C ARG A 164 0.76 -12.81 18.13
N ARG A 165 -0.22 -12.91 19.04
CA ARG A 165 -0.23 -13.93 20.10
C ARG A 165 -0.80 -15.27 19.60
N LYS A 166 -1.30 -15.34 18.37
CA LYS A 166 -1.89 -16.54 17.77
C LYS A 166 -0.82 -17.37 17.05
N SER A 167 -1.17 -18.62 16.74
CA SER A 167 -0.29 -19.54 16.00
C SER A 167 -0.08 -19.07 14.55
N SER A 168 0.98 -19.58 13.91
CA SER A 168 1.23 -19.31 12.50
C SER A 168 0.09 -19.79 11.60
N ALA A 169 -0.45 -20.99 11.86
CA ALA A 169 -1.60 -21.53 11.12
C ALA A 169 -2.84 -20.63 11.22
N TYR A 170 -3.08 -20.06 12.40
CA TYR A 170 -4.14 -19.07 12.58
C TYR A 170 -3.90 -17.81 11.74
N GLY A 171 -2.66 -17.32 11.69
CA GLY A 171 -2.29 -16.18 10.84
C GLY A 171 -2.52 -16.44 9.35
N VAL A 172 -2.22 -17.65 8.87
CA VAL A 172 -2.47 -18.08 7.49
C VAL A 172 -3.98 -18.14 7.22
N ALA A 173 -4.74 -18.84 8.06
CA ALA A 173 -6.19 -18.94 7.93
C ALA A 173 -6.87 -17.57 7.94
N TYR A 174 -6.46 -16.68 8.86
CA TYR A 174 -6.96 -15.31 8.94
C TYR A 174 -6.68 -14.54 7.65
N SER A 175 -5.44 -14.61 7.15
CA SER A 175 -5.01 -13.92 5.94
C SER A 175 -5.80 -14.35 4.70
N GLN A 176 -6.00 -15.66 4.53
CA GLN A 176 -6.81 -16.21 3.44
C GLN A 176 -8.27 -15.77 3.55
N LEU A 177 -8.84 -15.79 4.76
CA LEU A 177 -10.22 -15.40 5.00
C LEU A 177 -10.45 -13.92 4.67
N ILE A 178 -9.61 -13.01 5.18
CA ILE A 178 -9.78 -11.58 4.90
C ILE A 178 -9.59 -11.26 3.42
N PHE A 179 -8.68 -11.95 2.73
CA PHE A 179 -8.46 -11.75 1.32
C PHE A 179 -9.67 -12.19 0.48
N ASN A 180 -10.23 -13.37 0.78
CA ASN A 180 -11.38 -13.90 0.08
C ASN A 180 -12.65 -13.06 0.32
N LEU A 181 -12.86 -12.61 1.56
CA LEU A 181 -13.99 -11.73 1.89
C LEU A 181 -13.87 -10.38 1.21
N ASP A 182 -12.69 -9.76 1.17
CA ASP A 182 -12.51 -8.46 0.50
C ASP A 182 -12.91 -8.54 -0.98
N GLN A 183 -12.46 -9.59 -1.67
CA GLN A 183 -12.78 -9.81 -3.08
C GLN A 183 -14.27 -10.10 -3.33
N ALA A 184 -14.91 -10.87 -2.44
CA ALA A 184 -16.33 -11.19 -2.55
C ALA A 184 -17.23 -9.95 -2.26
N THR A 185 -16.80 -9.11 -1.32
CA THR A 185 -17.56 -7.95 -0.88
C THR A 185 -17.42 -6.78 -1.86
N TRP A 186 -16.20 -6.44 -2.27
CA TRP A 186 -15.89 -5.20 -3.01
C TRP A 186 -15.62 -5.45 -4.50
N THR A 187 -16.69 -5.49 -5.28
CA THR A 187 -16.65 -5.77 -6.72
C THR A 187 -16.41 -4.54 -7.60
N GLY A 188 -16.20 -3.34 -7.04
CA GLY A 188 -16.10 -2.10 -7.82
C GLY A 188 -17.44 -1.50 -8.26
N GLU A 189 -18.55 -2.22 -8.04
CA GLU A 189 -19.90 -1.78 -8.40
C GLU A 189 -20.73 -1.43 -7.16
N LYS A 190 -20.48 -2.14 -6.06
CA LYS A 190 -21.19 -1.95 -4.79
C LYS A 190 -20.63 -0.74 -4.04
N THR A 191 -21.53 0.07 -3.50
CA THR A 191 -21.20 1.06 -2.48
C THR A 191 -21.32 0.44 -1.10
N VAL A 192 -20.82 1.12 -0.07
CA VAL A 192 -21.01 0.69 1.33
C VAL A 192 -22.47 0.60 1.77
N ASN A 193 -23.40 1.28 1.07
CA ASN A 193 -24.84 1.19 1.39
C ASN A 193 -25.50 -0.04 0.74
N ASN A 194 -24.84 -0.68 -0.23
CA ASN A 194 -25.36 -1.88 -0.91
C ASN A 194 -24.96 -3.19 -0.23
N VAL A 195 -24.09 -3.14 0.78
CA VAL A 195 -23.57 -4.30 1.50
C VAL A 195 -24.08 -4.27 2.93
N GLU A 196 -24.50 -5.42 3.46
CA GLU A 196 -24.91 -5.53 4.87
C GLU A 196 -23.73 -5.22 5.81
N GLU A 197 -23.98 -4.52 6.93
CA GLU A 197 -22.92 -4.11 7.86
C GLU A 197 -22.13 -5.31 8.43
N ALA A 198 -22.74 -6.48 8.59
CA ALA A 198 -22.06 -7.71 9.01
C ALA A 198 -20.98 -8.17 8.01
N ALA A 199 -21.26 -8.07 6.70
CA ALA A 199 -20.35 -8.46 5.63
C ALA A 199 -19.21 -7.44 5.39
N GLN A 200 -19.27 -6.27 6.05
CA GLN A 200 -18.26 -5.21 5.98
C GLN A 200 -17.27 -5.23 7.15
N GLN A 201 -17.50 -6.10 8.13
CA GLN A 201 -16.66 -6.21 9.33
C GLN A 201 -15.54 -7.23 9.12
N VAL A 202 -14.47 -7.10 9.92
CA VAL A 202 -13.47 -8.16 10.02
C VAL A 202 -14.14 -9.46 10.46
N PRO A 203 -13.67 -10.63 10.00
CA PRO A 203 -14.22 -11.90 10.43
C PRO A 203 -14.23 -12.01 11.94
N ASP A 204 -15.28 -12.61 12.54
CA ASP A 204 -15.26 -12.93 13.95
C ASP A 204 -14.06 -13.87 14.21
N PRO A 205 -13.03 -13.40 14.95
CA PRO A 205 -11.74 -14.07 15.01
C PRO A 205 -11.79 -15.42 15.72
N HIS A 206 -12.90 -15.81 16.38
CA HIS A 206 -12.86 -16.93 17.31
C HIS A 206 -13.39 -18.27 16.79
N LYS A 207 -14.46 -18.31 15.97
CA LYS A 207 -15.01 -19.59 15.51
C LYS A 207 -14.54 -20.01 14.13
N GLU A 208 -14.69 -19.15 13.12
CA GLU A 208 -14.39 -19.52 11.74
C GLU A 208 -12.88 -19.61 11.47
N VAL A 209 -12.11 -18.66 12.01
CA VAL A 209 -10.65 -18.64 11.84
C VAL A 209 -9.99 -19.79 12.59
N GLN A 210 -10.48 -20.10 13.80
CA GLN A 210 -9.95 -21.21 14.59
C GLN A 210 -10.25 -22.55 13.92
N SER A 211 -11.49 -22.76 13.45
CA SER A 211 -11.85 -23.99 12.72
C SER A 211 -10.97 -24.20 11.49
N ARG A 212 -10.70 -23.15 10.70
CA ARG A 212 -9.80 -23.26 9.53
C ARG A 212 -8.35 -23.48 9.94
N ALA A 213 -7.90 -22.86 11.02
CA ALA A 213 -6.55 -23.06 11.55
C ALA A 213 -6.34 -24.52 12.00
N ASP A 214 -7.35 -25.11 12.63
CA ASP A 214 -7.30 -26.50 13.10
C ASP A 214 -7.23 -27.47 11.90
N THR A 215 -8.00 -27.22 10.82
CA THR A 215 -7.90 -28.01 9.56
C THR A 215 -6.52 -27.91 8.91
N LEU A 216 -5.89 -26.73 8.90
CA LEU A 216 -4.53 -26.54 8.36
C LEU A 216 -3.43 -27.20 9.21
N VAL A 217 -3.72 -27.54 10.47
CA VAL A 217 -2.80 -28.29 11.33
C VAL A 217 -2.95 -29.80 11.12
N GLU A 218 -4.15 -30.26 10.75
CA GLU A 218 -4.41 -31.67 10.42
C GLU A 218 -3.96 -32.08 9.01
N GLU A 219 -3.92 -31.15 8.05
CA GLU A 219 -3.34 -31.38 6.72
C GLU A 219 -1.90 -30.83 6.62
N PRO A 220 -0.86 -31.69 6.58
CA PRO A 220 0.50 -31.21 6.40
C PRO A 220 0.67 -30.71 4.96
N ASN A 221 0.82 -29.39 4.81
CA ASN A 221 1.19 -28.65 3.58
C ASN A 221 1.58 -29.53 2.38
N GLU A 222 0.61 -29.85 1.52
CA GLU A 222 0.93 -29.96 0.10
C GLU A 222 1.07 -28.54 -0.44
N GLU A 223 2.25 -28.27 -0.98
CA GLU A 223 2.66 -27.02 -1.59
C GLU A 223 1.69 -26.64 -2.71
N VAL A 224 0.67 -25.83 -2.39
CA VAL A 224 -0.23 -25.27 -3.40
C VAL A 224 0.53 -24.17 -4.15
N ALA A 225 1.09 -24.56 -5.28
CA ALA A 225 1.54 -23.64 -6.31
C ALA A 225 0.38 -22.69 -6.67
N LEU A 226 0.58 -21.40 -6.44
CA LEU A 226 -0.25 -20.36 -7.02
C LEU A 226 0.06 -20.34 -8.52
N GLU A 227 -0.82 -20.91 -9.34
CA GLU A 227 -0.72 -20.80 -10.80
C GLU A 227 -0.88 -19.33 -11.24
N GLU A 228 -0.05 -18.96 -12.24
CA GLU A 228 0.24 -17.61 -12.75
C GLU A 228 -0.94 -16.83 -13.33
#